data_AF-A0A286NTE7-F1
#
_entry.id   AF-A0A286NTE7-F1
#
_cell.length_a   1.000
_cell.length_b   1.000
_cell.length_c   1.000
_cell.angle_alpha   90.00
_cell.angle_beta   90.00
_cell.angle_gamma   90.00
#
_symmetry.space_group_name_H-M   'P 1'
#
loop_
_entity.id
_entity.type
_entity.pdbx_description
1 polymer ?
#
loop_
_entity_poly.entity_id
_entity_poly.type
_entity_poly.pdbx_seq_one_letter_code
_entity_poly.pdbx_strand_id
1 'polypeptide(L)'
;MAKQEMLASVEAQIRKDIPRLMEFKEGFIIENNNTQVKLLSSNYEFDEECIVHLFVNTEIFWYLTDEDLKECKFIGHDIMLNDVFQWLFLNDNLHDIRHIFIDGTLIPKSGIIDYGLHINFDSPYLKNQPTIFIDFLYNISNKLKA
;
A
#
# COMPACT_ATOMS: atom_id res chain seq x y z
N MET A 1 11.52 8.97 16.26
CA MET A 1 11.42 7.95 15.21
C MET A 1 11.63 8.64 13.88
N ALA A 2 12.39 8.06 12.95
CA ALA A 2 12.60 8.66 11.64
C ALA A 2 11.32 8.57 10.79
N LYS A 3 11.11 9.53 9.87
CA LYS A 3 9.93 9.53 8.97
C LYS A 3 9.75 8.19 8.25
N GLN A 4 10.86 7.59 7.80
CA GLN A 4 10.86 6.31 7.09
C GLN A 4 10.38 5.15 7.98
N GLU A 5 10.78 5.12 9.25
CA GLU A 5 10.34 4.11 10.22
C GLU A 5 8.84 4.25 10.53
N MET A 6 8.37 5.49 10.72
CA MET A 6 6.94 5.78 10.95
C MET A 6 6.10 5.40 9.73
N LEU A 7 6.57 5.75 8.53
CA LEU A 7 5.93 5.36 7.27
C LEU A 7 5.84 3.84 7.17
N ALA A 8 6.95 3.12 7.35
CA ALA A 8 6.95 1.66 7.30
C ALA A 8 5.97 1.02 8.30
N SER A 9 5.87 1.57 9.52
CA SER A 9 4.88 1.11 10.51
C SER A 9 3.44 1.37 10.07
N VAL A 10 3.14 2.54 9.51
CA VAL A 10 1.80 2.87 9.00
C VAL A 10 1.43 1.94 7.85
N GLU A 11 2.33 1.76 6.89
CA GLU A 11 2.08 0.90 5.75
C GLU A 11 1.85 -0.56 6.17
N ALA A 12 2.62 -1.07 7.12
CA ALA A 12 2.44 -2.42 7.66
C ALA A 12 1.07 -2.59 8.33
N GLN A 13 0.61 -1.57 9.06
CA GLN A 13 -0.71 -1.60 9.70
C GLN A 13 -1.84 -1.55 8.68
N ILE A 14 -1.75 -0.69 7.66
CA ILE A 14 -2.74 -0.62 6.57
C ILE A 14 -2.83 -1.97 5.85
N ARG A 15 -1.70 -2.60 5.50
CA ARG A 15 -1.66 -3.91 4.84
C ARG A 15 -2.24 -5.03 5.70
N LYS A 16 -2.06 -4.94 7.02
CA LYS A 16 -2.67 -5.88 7.97
C LYS A 16 -4.20 -5.76 7.99
N ASP A 17 -4.71 -4.53 7.96
CA ASP A 17 -6.14 -4.25 8.13
C ASP A 17 -6.92 -4.29 6.80
N ILE A 18 -6.22 -4.20 5.65
CA ILE A 18 -6.79 -4.30 4.30
C ILE A 18 -6.14 -5.50 3.58
N PRO A 19 -6.68 -6.73 3.76
CA PRO A 19 -6.06 -7.96 3.24
C PRO A 19 -5.82 -7.98 1.72
N ARG A 20 -6.64 -7.27 0.93
CA ARG A 20 -6.47 -7.18 -0.53
C ARG A 20 -5.10 -6.63 -0.94
N LEU A 21 -4.46 -5.83 -0.07
CA LEU A 21 -3.11 -5.31 -0.31
C LEU A 21 -2.03 -6.37 -0.17
N MET A 22 -2.35 -7.54 0.37
CA MET A 22 -1.44 -8.69 0.48
C MET A 22 -1.87 -9.87 -0.40
N GLU A 23 -2.87 -9.71 -1.28
CA GLU A 23 -3.25 -10.75 -2.24
C GLU A 23 -2.22 -10.86 -3.37
N PHE A 24 -1.63 -12.04 -3.54
CA PHE A 24 -0.61 -12.30 -4.56
C PHE A 24 -1.23 -12.40 -5.97
N LYS A 25 -1.49 -11.23 -6.58
CA LYS A 25 -2.10 -11.05 -7.90
C LYS A 25 -1.45 -9.89 -8.65
N GLU A 26 -1.84 -9.68 -9.91
CA GLU A 26 -1.37 -8.53 -10.72
C GLU A 26 -1.35 -7.23 -9.90
N GLY A 27 -0.20 -6.57 -9.91
CA GLY A 27 0.11 -5.38 -9.12
C GLY A 27 0.92 -5.63 -7.85
N PHE A 28 1.08 -6.88 -7.41
CA PHE A 28 1.79 -7.21 -6.17
C PHE A 28 3.29 -6.93 -6.30
N ILE A 29 3.90 -6.31 -5.29
CA ILE A 29 5.31 -5.96 -5.27
C ILE A 29 6.08 -6.96 -4.42
N ILE A 30 7.15 -7.50 -4.99
CA ILE A 30 8.18 -8.24 -4.27
C ILE A 30 9.51 -7.51 -4.35
N GLU A 31 10.38 -7.78 -3.38
CA GLU A 31 11.75 -7.28 -3.34
C GLU A 31 12.72 -8.45 -3.29
N ASN A 32 13.66 -8.48 -4.24
CA ASN A 32 14.76 -9.43 -4.25
C ASN A 32 16.06 -8.66 -4.51
N ASN A 33 17.09 -8.88 -3.70
CA ASN A 33 18.40 -8.22 -3.83
C ASN A 33 18.31 -6.69 -3.99
N ASN A 34 17.46 -6.04 -3.17
CA ASN A 34 17.16 -4.60 -3.21
C ASN A 34 16.51 -4.09 -4.50
N THR A 35 16.03 -5.00 -5.37
CA THR A 35 15.28 -4.67 -6.57
C THR A 35 13.80 -4.97 -6.32
N GLN A 36 12.97 -3.93 -6.43
CA GLN A 36 11.51 -4.09 -6.34
C GLN A 36 10.92 -4.40 -7.71
N VAL A 37 10.06 -5.41 -7.76
CA VAL A 37 9.44 -5.89 -8.99
C VAL A 37 7.94 -6.02 -8.79
N LYS A 38 7.17 -5.59 -9.79
CA LYS A 38 5.71 -5.65 -9.77
C LYS A 38 5.22 -6.84 -10.60
N LEU A 39 4.33 -7.62 -10.03
CA LEU A 39 3.67 -8.76 -10.67
C LEU A 39 2.75 -8.26 -11.78
N LEU A 40 2.90 -8.76 -13.00
CA LEU A 40 1.93 -8.51 -14.08
C LEU A 40 0.93 -9.65 -14.22
N SER A 41 1.39 -10.88 -14.04
CA SER A 41 0.53 -12.07 -14.12
C SER A 41 1.20 -13.23 -13.41
N SER A 42 0.40 -14.03 -12.70
CA SER A 42 0.81 -15.33 -12.18
C SER A 42 0.06 -16.41 -12.96
N ASN A 43 0.79 -17.29 -13.65
CA ASN A 43 0.22 -18.48 -14.28
C ASN A 43 0.82 -19.70 -13.58
N TYR A 44 -0.02 -20.59 -13.08
CA TYR A 44 0.38 -21.80 -12.34
C TYR A 44 0.60 -23.04 -13.24
N GLU A 45 0.67 -22.87 -14.57
CA GLU A 45 0.43 -23.98 -15.52
C GLU A 45 1.65 -24.40 -16.36
N PHE A 46 2.84 -24.51 -15.77
CA PHE A 46 3.95 -25.24 -16.41
C PHE A 46 4.58 -26.20 -15.39
N ASP A 47 4.34 -27.51 -15.59
CA ASP A 47 5.03 -28.63 -14.90
C ASP A 47 5.06 -28.60 -13.36
N GLU A 48 3.95 -28.24 -12.70
CA GLU A 48 3.80 -28.26 -11.23
C GLU A 48 4.70 -27.27 -10.45
N GLU A 49 5.51 -26.46 -11.15
CA GLU A 49 6.31 -25.39 -10.57
C GLU A 49 5.65 -24.02 -10.80
N CYS A 50 5.58 -23.19 -9.74
CA CYS A 50 5.05 -21.83 -9.85
C CYS A 50 5.98 -21.00 -10.74
N ILE A 51 5.51 -20.57 -11.91
CA ILE A 51 6.23 -19.62 -12.77
C ILE A 51 5.57 -18.25 -12.62
N VAL A 52 6.21 -17.36 -11.85
CA VAL A 52 5.73 -15.99 -11.68
C VAL A 52 6.35 -15.09 -12.74
N HIS A 53 5.55 -14.47 -13.61
CA HIS A 53 6.03 -13.50 -14.59
C HIS A 53 6.11 -12.11 -13.97
N LEU A 54 7.32 -11.67 -13.62
CA LEU A 54 7.58 -10.35 -13.05
C LEU A 54 8.29 -9.45 -14.06
N PHE A 55 7.95 -8.15 -14.08
CA PHE A 55 8.64 -7.16 -14.91
C PHE A 55 9.45 -6.19 -14.05
N VAL A 56 10.76 -6.13 -14.29
CA VAL A 56 11.61 -5.01 -13.84
C VAL A 56 11.75 -4.03 -15.00
N ASN A 57 11.31 -2.78 -14.80
CA ASN A 57 11.58 -1.65 -15.72
C ASN A 57 11.41 -2.00 -17.22
N THR A 58 10.24 -2.53 -17.59
CA THR A 58 9.80 -2.84 -18.96
C THR A 58 10.56 -3.92 -19.75
N GLU A 59 11.65 -4.51 -19.23
CA GLU A 59 12.50 -5.40 -20.06
C GLU A 59 12.92 -6.74 -19.43
N ILE A 60 12.84 -6.91 -18.10
CA ILE A 60 13.34 -8.14 -17.48
C ILE A 60 12.19 -9.03 -17.02
N PHE A 61 12.08 -10.21 -17.66
CA PHE A 61 11.27 -11.33 -17.20
C PHE A 61 12.05 -12.10 -16.13
N TRP A 62 11.53 -12.13 -14.90
CA TRP A 62 12.04 -13.07 -13.91
C TRP A 62 11.15 -14.30 -13.97
N TYR A 63 11.77 -15.46 -14.10
CA TYR A 63 11.14 -16.75 -13.85
C TYR A 63 11.58 -17.11 -12.44
N LEU A 64 10.68 -16.94 -11.46
CA LEU A 64 10.95 -17.34 -10.09
C LEU A 64 10.26 -18.67 -9.82
N THR A 65 11.03 -19.65 -9.35
CA THR A 65 10.54 -20.89 -8.79
C THR A 65 10.01 -20.66 -7.37
N ASP A 66 9.33 -21.67 -6.80
CA ASP A 66 8.92 -21.65 -5.39
C ASP A 66 10.11 -21.50 -4.42
N GLU A 67 11.31 -21.96 -4.79
CA GLU A 67 12.52 -21.78 -3.98
C GLU A 67 12.99 -20.33 -4.02
N ASP A 68 13.01 -19.70 -5.20
CA ASP A 68 13.39 -18.30 -5.34
C ASP A 68 12.42 -17.36 -4.61
N LEU A 69 11.13 -17.71 -4.59
CA LEU A 69 10.11 -16.95 -3.85
C LEU A 69 10.38 -16.96 -2.34
N LYS A 70 11.00 -18.00 -1.77
CA LYS A 70 11.35 -18.04 -0.33
C LYS A 70 12.42 -17.03 0.04
N GLU A 71 13.28 -16.64 -0.91
CA GLU A 71 14.32 -15.63 -0.72
C GLU A 71 13.80 -14.21 -0.95
N CYS A 72 12.62 -14.07 -1.56
CA CYS A 72 11.99 -12.79 -1.82
C CYS A 72 11.27 -12.24 -0.59
N LYS A 73 11.35 -10.91 -0.43
CA LYS A 73 10.54 -10.19 0.54
C LYS A 73 9.22 -9.74 -0.11
N PHE A 74 8.11 -10.18 0.45
CA PHE A 74 6.77 -9.84 -0.02
C PHE A 74 6.35 -8.48 0.55
N ILE A 75 6.24 -7.46 -0.30
CA ILE A 75 5.86 -6.11 0.11
C ILE A 75 4.33 -5.93 0.08
N GLY A 76 3.66 -6.47 -0.94
CA GLY A 76 2.23 -6.24 -1.18
C GLY A 76 1.98 -5.26 -2.32
N HIS A 77 0.74 -4.82 -2.46
CA HIS A 77 0.37 -3.78 -3.41
C HIS A 77 0.78 -2.39 -2.92
N ASP A 78 0.85 -1.46 -3.87
CA ASP A 78 0.94 -0.03 -3.57
C ASP A 78 -0.27 0.40 -2.72
N ILE A 79 -0.04 1.22 -1.68
CA ILE A 79 -1.10 1.80 -0.88
C ILE A 79 -1.60 3.06 -1.58
N MET A 80 -2.80 2.95 -2.15
CA MET A 80 -3.46 4.06 -2.83
C MET A 80 -4.17 4.96 -1.82
N LEU A 81 -4.60 6.14 -2.26
CA LEU A 81 -5.28 7.06 -1.36
C LEU A 81 -6.60 6.47 -0.82
N ASN A 82 -7.35 5.74 -1.64
CA ASN A 82 -8.56 5.04 -1.22
C ASN A 82 -8.30 3.98 -0.15
N ASP A 83 -7.13 3.33 -0.15
CA ASP A 83 -6.73 2.40 0.92
C ASP A 83 -6.53 3.12 2.24
N VAL A 84 -5.87 4.28 2.22
CA VAL A 84 -5.69 5.11 3.42
C VAL A 84 -7.06 5.53 3.96
N PHE A 85 -7.98 5.96 3.11
CA PHE A 85 -9.34 6.30 3.54
C PHE A 85 -10.09 5.12 4.13
N GLN A 86 -10.13 4.00 3.42
CA GLN A 86 -10.76 2.78 3.91
C GLN A 86 -10.20 2.39 5.27
N TRP A 87 -8.87 2.42 5.44
CA TRP A 87 -8.21 2.12 6.70
C TRP A 87 -8.64 3.07 7.82
N LEU A 88 -8.72 4.38 7.56
CA LEU A 88 -9.19 5.37 8.52
C LEU A 88 -10.66 5.12 8.91
N PHE A 89 -11.52 4.77 7.95
CA PHE A 89 -12.94 4.46 8.22
C PHE A 89 -13.13 3.16 8.99
N LEU A 90 -12.34 2.12 8.72
CA LEU A 90 -12.40 0.84 9.44
C LEU A 90 -12.03 0.96 10.91
N ASN A 91 -11.23 1.96 11.26
CA ASN A 91 -10.61 2.07 12.58
C ASN A 91 -11.37 2.96 13.57
N ASP A 92 -12.63 3.33 13.27
CA ASP A 92 -13.74 3.94 14.05
C ASP A 92 -13.45 5.01 15.15
N ASN A 93 -12.29 5.04 15.77
CA ASN A 93 -11.74 6.09 16.64
C ASN A 93 -11.56 7.45 15.94
N LEU A 94 -11.95 7.56 14.67
CA LEU A 94 -11.96 8.79 13.88
C LEU A 94 -13.37 9.35 13.69
N HIS A 95 -14.31 9.03 14.60
CA HIS A 95 -15.61 9.69 14.67
C HIS A 95 -15.52 11.23 14.61
N ASP A 96 -14.39 11.81 15.08
CA ASP A 96 -14.10 13.24 15.14
C ASP A 96 -13.25 13.82 14.01
N ILE A 97 -12.71 13.02 13.08
CA ILE A 97 -12.14 13.59 11.86
C ILE A 97 -13.28 13.88 10.91
N ARG A 98 -13.98 15.00 11.16
CA ARG A 98 -14.93 15.56 10.19
C ARG A 98 -14.26 16.02 8.91
N HIS A 99 -12.92 16.05 8.89
CA HIS A 99 -12.11 16.70 7.89
C HIS A 99 -10.72 16.03 7.75
N ILE A 100 -10.49 15.24 6.71
CA ILE A 100 -9.14 14.77 6.37
C ILE A 100 -8.50 15.82 5.46
N PHE A 101 -7.28 16.26 5.77
CA PHE A 101 -6.50 17.19 4.94
C PHE A 101 -5.69 16.41 3.90
N ILE A 102 -5.99 16.63 2.62
CA ILE A 102 -5.24 16.08 1.48
C ILE A 102 -4.87 17.24 0.58
N ASP A 103 -3.56 17.46 0.40
CA ASP A 103 -3.03 18.54 -0.46
C ASP A 103 -3.66 19.91 -0.15
N GLY A 104 -3.87 20.19 1.14
CA GLY A 104 -4.50 21.43 1.61
C GLY A 104 -6.03 21.43 1.56
N THR A 105 -6.67 20.34 1.15
CA THR A 105 -8.11 20.25 0.99
C THR A 105 -8.79 19.41 2.06
N LEU A 106 -9.92 19.95 2.55
CA LEU A 106 -10.73 19.43 3.64
C LEU A 106 -11.78 18.44 3.09
N ILE A 107 -11.67 17.15 3.39
CA ILE A 107 -12.65 16.15 2.92
C ILE A 107 -13.65 15.85 4.04
N PRO A 108 -14.95 16.17 3.85
CA PRO A 108 -15.97 15.93 4.87
C PRO A 108 -16.26 14.44 5.04
N LYS A 109 -16.54 14.05 6.29
CA LYS A 109 -16.93 12.68 6.69
C LYS A 109 -18.12 12.08 5.91
N SER A 110 -18.94 12.90 5.27
CA SER A 110 -20.12 12.45 4.50
C SER A 110 -19.79 11.63 3.25
N GLY A 111 -18.50 11.40 2.95
CA GLY A 111 -18.08 10.69 1.73
C GLY A 111 -18.31 11.51 0.46
N ILE A 112 -18.76 12.76 0.59
CA ILE A 112 -18.84 13.70 -0.52
C ILE A 112 -17.44 14.27 -0.71
N ILE A 113 -16.65 13.52 -1.47
CA ILE A 113 -15.45 14.05 -2.11
C ILE A 113 -15.93 15.10 -3.09
N ASP A 114 -15.47 16.34 -2.95
CA ASP A 114 -15.68 17.35 -3.97
C ASP A 114 -14.92 16.93 -5.22
N TYR A 115 -15.63 16.36 -6.20
CA TYR A 115 -15.07 15.93 -7.49
C TYR A 115 -14.53 17.10 -8.33
N GLY A 116 -14.72 18.36 -7.89
CA GLY A 116 -14.04 19.53 -8.44
C GLY A 116 -12.54 19.57 -8.10
N LEU A 117 -12.09 18.76 -7.14
CA LEU A 117 -10.69 18.51 -6.87
C LEU A 117 -10.23 17.37 -7.80
N HIS A 118 -9.25 17.65 -8.65
CA HIS A 118 -8.57 16.64 -9.45
C HIS A 118 -7.65 15.77 -8.56
N ILE A 119 -8.23 15.07 -7.59
CA ILE A 119 -7.51 14.11 -6.73
C ILE A 119 -7.41 12.80 -7.50
N ASN A 120 -6.17 12.37 -7.76
CA ASN A 120 -5.92 11.06 -8.33
C ASN A 120 -5.93 10.00 -7.22
N PHE A 121 -7.02 9.25 -7.13
CA PHE A 121 -7.20 8.19 -6.13
C PHE A 121 -6.40 6.92 -6.43
N ASP A 122 -5.90 6.77 -7.66
CA ASP A 122 -5.26 5.56 -8.17
C ASP A 122 -3.73 5.64 -8.15
N SER A 123 -3.17 6.68 -7.53
CA SER A 123 -1.73 6.87 -7.38
C SER A 123 -1.23 6.41 -5.99
N PRO A 124 -0.03 5.81 -5.91
CA PRO A 124 0.60 5.50 -4.63
C PRO A 124 0.74 6.77 -3.80
N TYR A 125 0.11 6.80 -2.62
CA TYR A 125 -0.16 8.07 -1.95
C TYR A 125 0.89 8.44 -0.89
N LEU A 126 1.33 7.47 -0.08
CA LEU A 126 2.05 7.76 1.18
C LEU A 126 3.51 8.21 1.01
N LYS A 127 4.22 7.72 -0.03
CA LYS A 127 5.68 7.87 -0.18
C LYS A 127 6.15 9.34 -0.22
N ASN A 128 5.33 10.23 -0.79
CA ASN A 128 5.69 11.64 -1.01
C ASN A 128 4.99 12.61 -0.06
N GLN A 129 4.30 12.12 0.97
CA GLN A 129 3.56 12.98 1.91
C GLN A 129 4.49 13.74 2.85
N PRO A 130 4.10 14.94 3.32
CA PRO A 130 4.88 15.69 4.30
C PRO A 130 4.95 14.94 5.63
N THR A 131 6.04 15.15 6.39
CA THR A 131 6.29 14.45 7.66
C THR A 131 5.11 14.60 8.64
N ILE A 132 4.51 15.79 8.73
CA ILE A 132 3.36 16.06 9.61
C ILE A 132 2.17 15.13 9.34
N PHE A 133 1.95 14.76 8.08
CA PHE A 133 0.87 13.83 7.71
C PHE A 133 1.22 12.39 8.11
N ILE A 134 2.47 11.98 7.90
CA ILE A 134 2.94 10.65 8.34
C ILE A 134 2.87 10.52 9.87
N ASP A 135 3.27 11.56 10.61
CA ASP A 135 3.20 11.60 12.07
C ASP A 135 1.75 11.46 12.56
N PHE A 136 0.82 12.15 11.89
CA PHE A 136 -0.60 12.05 12.16
C PHE A 136 -1.14 10.62 11.98
N LEU A 137 -0.87 9.99 10.83
CA LEU A 137 -1.28 8.61 10.57
C LEU A 137 -0.63 7.62 11.55
N TYR A 138 0.65 7.82 11.87
CA TYR A 138 1.38 6.99 12.83
C TYR A 138 0.77 7.03 14.23
N ASN A 139 0.38 8.22 14.70
CA ASN A 139 -0.29 8.40 15.98
C ASN A 139 -1.66 7.71 16.02
N ILE A 140 -2.41 7.68 14.91
CA ILE A 140 -3.64 6.90 14.79
C ILE A 140 -3.32 5.40 14.92
N SER A 141 -2.32 4.91 14.16
CA SER A 141 -1.96 3.48 14.16
C SER A 141 -1.58 2.94 15.54
N ASN A 142 -0.93 3.75 16.39
CA ASN A 142 -0.51 3.34 17.73
C ASN A 142 -1.60 3.51 18.78
N LYS A 143 -2.51 4.47 18.61
CA LYS A 143 -3.70 4.56 19.47
C LYS A 143 -4.62 3.35 19.30
N LEU A 144 -4.58 2.68 18.15
CA LEU A 144 -5.31 1.42 17.90
C LEU A 144 -4.67 0.20 18.58
N LYS A 145 -3.43 0.31 19.07
CA LYS A 145 -2.71 -0.77 19.77
C LYS A 145 -2.85 -0.70 21.30
N ALA A 146 -3.41 0.39 21.84
CA ALA A 146 -3.63 0.62 23.26
C ALA A 146 -5.06 0.24 23.66
#